data_AF-A0A1H2SI27-F1
#
_entry.id   AF-A0A1H2SI27-F1
#
_cell.length_a   1.000
_cell.length_b   1.000
_cell.length_c   1.000
_cell.angle_alpha   90.00
_cell.angle_beta   90.00
_cell.angle_gamma   90.00
#
_symmetry.space_group_name_H-M   'P 1'
#
loop_
_entity.id
_entity.type
_entity.pdbx_description
1 polymer ?
#
loop_
_entity_poly.entity_id
_entity_poly.type
_entity_poly.pdbx_seq_one_letter_code
_entity_poly.pdbx_strand_id
1 'polypeptide(L)' 'MSIIDSVKEALTSQPETKSRPDDGSKGAYWCDDCGVRIRDVELDGEPICPDCGEEMRFERAAGRDCAC' A
#
# COMPACT_ATOMS: atom_id res chain seq x y z
N MET A 1 -20.73 -20.93 -22.58
CA MET A 1 -19.86 -19.98 -21.89
C MET A 1 -19.59 -20.54 -20.51
N SER A 2 -18.47 -21.25 -20.36
CA SER A 2 -18.12 -21.92 -19.12
C SER A 2 -17.57 -20.90 -18.12
N ILE A 3 -17.93 -21.04 -16.84
CA ILE A 3 -17.38 -20.28 -15.71
C ILE A 3 -15.84 -20.24 -15.68
N ILE A 4 -15.21 -21.26 -16.24
CA ILE A 4 -13.76 -21.41 -16.37
C ILE A 4 -13.16 -20.33 -17.29
N ASP A 5 -13.91 -19.92 -18.32
CA ASP A 5 -13.52 -18.86 -19.25
C ASP A 5 -13.62 -17.50 -18.55
N SER A 6 -14.70 -17.27 -17.80
CA SER A 6 -14.90 -16.03 -17.03
C SER A 6 -13.87 -15.81 -15.91
N VAL A 7 -13.43 -16.87 -15.23
CA VAL A 7 -12.35 -16.77 -14.23
C VAL A 7 -11.01 -16.47 -14.90
N LYS A 8 -10.76 -17.05 -16.09
CA LYS A 8 -9.56 -16.76 -16.87
C LYS A 8 -9.56 -15.31 -17.36
N GLU A 9 -10.68 -14.80 -17.84
CA GLU A 9 -10.84 -13.39 -18.23
C GLU A 9 -10.67 -12.43 -17.05
N ALA A 10 -11.18 -12.78 -15.86
CA ALA A 10 -10.99 -11.98 -14.65
C ALA A 10 -9.53 -11.96 -14.15
N LEU A 11 -8.78 -13.05 -14.32
CA LEU A 11 -7.36 -13.12 -13.97
C LEU A 11 -6.44 -12.48 -15.02
N THR A 12 -6.84 -12.54 -16.30
CA THR A 12 -6.14 -11.88 -17.42
C THR A 12 -6.49 -10.40 -17.52
N SER A 13 -7.61 -9.99 -16.91
CA SER A 13 -7.86 -8.64 -16.42
C SER A 13 -6.96 -8.41 -15.22
N GLN A 14 -5.65 -8.54 -15.44
CA GLN A 14 -4.67 -7.92 -14.58
C GLN A 14 -5.15 -6.48 -14.44
N PRO A 15 -5.36 -5.96 -13.22
CA PRO A 15 -5.57 -4.54 -13.07
C PRO A 15 -4.35 -3.96 -13.74
N GLU A 16 -4.59 -3.36 -14.90
CA GLU A 16 -3.59 -2.68 -15.70
C GLU A 16 -2.77 -1.98 -14.66
N THR A 17 -1.48 -2.29 -14.62
CA THR A 17 -0.50 -1.67 -13.77
C THR A 17 -0.56 -0.19 -14.12
N LYS A 18 -1.59 0.49 -13.62
CA LYS A 18 -1.61 1.89 -13.28
C LYS A 18 -0.51 1.88 -12.28
N SER A 19 0.72 2.01 -12.78
CA SER A 19 1.82 2.55 -12.04
C SER A 19 1.16 3.70 -11.31
N ARG A 20 0.86 3.46 -10.03
CA ARG A 20 0.46 4.55 -9.14
C ARG A 20 1.50 5.61 -9.46
N PRO A 21 1.08 6.83 -9.86
CA PRO A 21 2.03 7.89 -10.11
C PRO A 21 3.06 7.81 -9.00
N ASP A 22 4.33 7.68 -9.37
CA ASP A 22 5.39 7.65 -8.38
C ASP A 22 5.32 9.03 -7.73
N ASP A 23 4.52 9.11 -6.65
CA ASP A 23 4.23 10.35 -5.95
C ASP A 23 5.48 10.79 -5.15
N GLY A 24 6.66 10.23 -5.45
CA GLY A 24 7.90 10.36 -4.71
C GLY A 24 7.92 9.59 -3.38
N SER A 25 6.89 8.81 -3.10
CA SER A 25 6.70 8.12 -1.82
C SER A 25 7.69 6.97 -1.66
N LYS A 26 8.53 7.04 -0.62
CA LYS A 26 9.48 5.98 -0.25
C LYS A 26 8.83 4.90 0.61
N GLY A 27 7.64 5.18 1.16
CA GLY A 27 6.93 4.25 2.03
C GLY A 27 5.76 4.87 2.77
N ALA A 28 5.40 4.25 3.89
CA ALA A 28 4.37 4.72 4.79
C ALA A 28 4.77 4.43 6.22
N TYR A 29 4.22 5.18 7.15
CA TYR A 29 4.28 4.93 8.58
C TYR A 29 3.03 4.17 9.00
N TRP A 30 3.23 3.12 9.81
CA TRP A 30 2.17 2.27 10.33
C TRP A 30 2.21 2.26 11.85
N CYS A 31 1.06 2.44 12.49
CA CYS A 31 0.88 2.22 13.92
C CYS A 31 0.32 0.81 14.14
N ASP A 32 1.08 -0.05 14.82
CA ASP A 32 0.69 -1.44 15.10
C ASP A 32 -0.53 -1.53 16.03
N ASP A 33 -0.71 -0.58 16.95
CA ASP A 33 -1.80 -0.58 17.93
C ASP A 33 -3.13 -0.06 17.37
N CYS A 34 -3.10 1.05 16.61
CA CYS A 34 -4.31 1.67 16.06
C CYS A 34 -4.62 1.20 14.63
N GLY A 35 -3.69 0.53 13.95
CA GLY A 35 -3.84 0.15 12.54
C GLY A 35 -3.87 1.35 11.58
N VAL A 36 -3.41 2.52 12.03
CA VAL A 36 -3.37 3.76 11.26
C VAL A 36 -2.17 3.72 10.32
N ARG A 37 -2.41 4.14 9.06
CA ARG A 37 -1.36 4.23 8.03
C ARG A 37 -1.31 5.63 7.45
N ILE A 38 -0.12 6.22 7.44
CA ILE A 38 0.13 7.56 6.89
C ILE A 38 1.26 7.44 5.87
N ARG A 39 1.11 8.00 4.67
CA ARG A 39 2.23 7.99 3.69
C ARG A 39 3.35 8.89 4.14
N ASP A 40 4.58 8.55 3.77
CA ASP A 40 5.76 9.38 4.06
C ASP A 40 5.66 10.79 3.48
N VAL A 41 5.05 10.92 2.30
CA VAL A 41 4.79 12.21 1.64
C VAL A 41 3.65 13.02 2.27
N GLU A 42 2.83 12.40 3.11
CA GLU A 42 1.72 13.05 3.82
C GLU A 42 2.09 13.35 5.29
N LEU A 43 3.23 12.86 5.77
CA LEU A 43 3.72 13.10 7.12
C LEU A 43 4.53 14.40 7.16
N ASP A 44 4.03 15.41 7.87
CA ASP A 44 4.74 16.67 8.11
C ASP A 44 5.35 16.63 9.52
N GLY A 45 6.58 16.11 9.64
CA GLY A 45 7.33 16.09 10.90
C GLY A 45 7.64 14.68 11.43
N GLU A 46 7.49 14.50 12.75
CA GLU A 46 7.81 13.25 13.44
C GLU A 46 6.76 12.16 13.15
N PRO A 47 7.18 10.89 13.04
CA PRO A 47 6.29 9.78 12.73
C PRO A 47 5.49 9.35 13.96
N ILE A 48 4.56 10.20 14.40
CA ILE A 48 3.72 9.96 15.57
C ILE A 48 2.29 9.67 15.14
N CYS A 49 1.68 8.67 15.76
CA CYS A 49 0.29 8.30 15.48
C CYS A 49 -0.66 9.40 16.00
N PRO A 50 -1.56 9.94 15.17
CA PRO A 50 -2.49 10.99 15.59
C PRO A 50 -3.55 10.52 16.59
N ASP A 51 -3.80 9.21 16.67
CA ASP A 51 -4.83 8.62 17.54
C ASP A 51 -4.30 8.32 18.95
N CYS A 52 -3.08 7.78 19.08
CA CYS A 52 -2.50 7.36 20.38
C CYS A 52 -1.26 8.14 20.81
N GLY A 53 -0.60 8.88 19.91
CA GLY A 53 0.63 9.59 20.21
C GLY A 53 1.89 8.70 20.27
N GLU A 54 1.80 7.42 19.90
CA GLU A 54 2.93 6.49 19.85
C GLU A 54 3.77 6.69 18.58
N GLU A 55 5.06 6.34 18.62
CA GLU A 55 5.93 6.31 17.44
C GLU A 55 5.46 5.25 16.43
N MET A 56 5.32 5.65 15.18
CA MET A 56 4.91 4.81 14.06
C MET A 56 6.11 4.17 13.39
N ARG A 57 5.95 2.91 12.97
CA ARG A 57 6.97 2.16 12.24
C ARG A 57 6.98 2.55 10.78
N PHE A 58 8.17 2.84 10.23
CA PHE A 58 8.32 3.03 8.78
C PHE A 58 8.29 1.69 8.03
N GLU A 59 7.36 1.56 7.10
CA GLU A 59 7.23 0.46 6.15
C GLU A 59 7.53 0.98 4.74
N ARG A 60 8.56 0.42 4.10
CA ARG A 60 8.85 0.72 2.69
C ARG A 60 7.68 0.24 1.84
N ALA A 61 7.27 1.05 0.88
CA ALA A 61 6.36 0.58 -0.15
C ALA A 61 7.08 -0.54 -0.90
N ALA A 62 6.69 -1.79 -0.64
CA ALA A 62 7.17 -2.92 -1.43
C ALA A 62 6.66 -2.69 -2.86
N GLY A 63 7.53 -2.17 -3.71
CA GLY A 63 7.23 -2.02 -5.13
C GLY A 63 7.07 -3.41 -5.72
N ARG A 64 5.85 -3.95 -5.75
CA ARG A 64 5.46 -5.18 -6.45
C ARG A 64 6.46 -6.35 -6.40
N ASP A 65 7.30 -6.50 -5.37
CA ASP A 65 8.09 -7.71 -5.14
C ASP A 65 7.25 -8.78 -4.43
N CYS A 66 5.98 -8.92 -4.83
CA CYS A 66 5.28 -10.17 -4.63
C CYS A 66 5.96 -11.18 -5.55
N ALA A 67 7.00 -11.85 -5.04
CA ALA A 67 7.52 -13.08 -5.60
C ALA A 67 6.44 -14.15 -5.48
N CYS A 68 5.44 -14.09 -6.36
CA CYS A 68 4.34 -15.05 -6.48
C CYS A 68 4.21 -15.45 -7.94
#